data_AF-A0A1V8UIL2-F1
#
_entry.id   AF-A0A1V8UIL2-F1
#
_cell.length_a   1.000
_cell.length_b   1.000
_cell.length_c   1.000
_cell.angle_alpha   90.00
_cell.angle_beta   90.00
_cell.angle_gamma   90.00
#
_symmetry.space_group_name_H-M   'P 1'
#
loop_
_entity.id
_entity.type
_entity.pdbx_description
1 polymer ?
#
loop_
_entity_poly.entity_id
_entity_poly.type
_entity_poly.pdbx_seq_one_letter_code
_entity_poly.pdbx_strand_id
1 'polypeptide(L)'
;TWLMHGSLLGWYWNRNALPWDSDIDVMVSERSIDHLANYYNMSMHHYAEPGRDGGRDYLLEINPHYHVDSTSDTTNVIDARWICTQTGLFIDITTLRRNRTAQEKGVDGAMMVKDNHHYMYDDIFPLRETTFEGVNTRVPFAYSDLLVEEYGPAALSKTTHENHRWDTVKQEWIPLRSVPQLPVSDHVQELPYNRDACRDFRTCDDFANHLRLATNAAEMAEHMPPQPVGAGAGAASGADGHSGWGPAQPGRSGVREPPLPQGPGADPGLPTAHVYGQAPDTTTRTAP
;
A
#
# COMPACT_ATOMS: atom_id res chain seq x y z
N THR A 1 7.30 -6.37 -2.38
CA THR A 1 6.37 -5.38 -1.79
C THR A 1 5.94 -4.43 -2.86
N TRP A 2 4.73 -3.89 -2.74
CA TRP A 2 4.22 -2.82 -3.59
C TRP A 2 3.25 -1.94 -2.78
N LEU A 3 3.01 -0.70 -3.23
CA LEU A 3 2.05 0.21 -2.60
C LEU A 3 0.62 -0.24 -2.86
N MET A 4 -0.25 -0.09 -1.86
CA MET A 4 -1.69 -0.33 -1.94
C MET A 4 -2.46 0.75 -1.17
N HIS A 5 -3.79 0.69 -1.18
CA HIS A 5 -4.66 1.54 -0.35
C HIS A 5 -4.33 3.04 -0.45
N GLY A 6 -4.25 3.75 0.69
CA GLY A 6 -4.05 5.20 0.75
C GLY A 6 -2.73 5.64 0.13
N SER A 7 -1.68 4.83 0.31
CA SER A 7 -0.37 5.06 -0.29
C SER A 7 -0.38 4.96 -1.81
N LEU A 8 -1.13 4.01 -2.39
CA LEU A 8 -1.31 3.94 -3.84
C LEU A 8 -2.13 5.12 -4.38
N LEU A 9 -3.11 5.60 -3.62
CA LEU A 9 -3.92 6.77 -3.98
C LEU A 9 -3.07 8.06 -3.97
N GLY A 10 -2.24 8.27 -2.95
CA GLY A 10 -1.27 9.36 -2.93
C GLY A 10 -0.30 9.27 -4.11
N TRP A 11 0.20 8.07 -4.38
CA TRP A 11 1.07 7.82 -5.51
C TRP A 11 0.42 8.22 -6.84
N TYR A 12 -0.87 7.96 -7.03
CA TYR A 12 -1.59 8.32 -8.24
C TYR A 12 -1.57 9.83 -8.52
N TRP A 13 -1.73 10.67 -7.49
CA TRP A 13 -1.85 12.12 -7.66
C TRP A 13 -0.54 12.81 -8.02
N ASN A 14 0.53 12.58 -7.25
CA ASN A 14 1.85 13.20 -7.50
C ASN A 14 3.02 12.36 -7.03
N ARG A 15 2.84 11.05 -6.88
CA ARG A 15 3.88 10.18 -6.33
C ARG A 15 4.23 10.53 -4.88
N ASN A 16 3.35 11.20 -4.13
CA ASN A 16 3.57 11.57 -2.73
C ASN A 16 2.45 11.10 -1.81
N ALA A 17 2.74 10.95 -0.52
CA ALA A 17 1.72 10.64 0.45
C ALA A 17 0.71 11.78 0.54
N LEU A 18 -0.55 11.40 0.77
CA LEU A 18 -1.61 12.38 0.87
C LEU A 18 -1.39 13.23 2.13
N PRO A 19 -1.47 14.58 2.03
CA PRO A 19 -2.25 15.37 2.96
C PRO A 19 -2.33 15.03 4.44
N TRP A 20 -3.30 14.15 4.61
CA TRP A 20 -4.11 13.87 5.76
C TRP A 20 -3.99 12.39 6.11
N ASP A 21 -3.17 11.66 5.36
CA ASP A 21 -2.92 10.24 5.54
C ASP A 21 -1.78 10.07 6.54
N SER A 22 -1.98 9.16 7.49
CA SER A 22 -1.18 9.08 8.72
C SER A 22 -0.35 7.81 8.84
N ASP A 23 -0.42 6.95 7.84
CA ASP A 23 0.34 5.72 7.72
C ASP A 23 0.74 5.49 6.26
N ILE A 24 1.51 4.42 6.06
CA ILE A 24 1.90 3.95 4.74
C ILE A 24 1.43 2.50 4.62
N ASP A 25 0.73 2.23 3.53
CA ASP A 25 0.17 0.92 3.23
C ASP A 25 0.98 0.24 2.15
N VAL A 26 1.47 -0.95 2.49
CA VAL A 26 2.12 -1.82 1.52
C VAL A 26 1.56 -3.22 1.57
N MET A 27 1.73 -3.92 0.47
CA MET A 27 1.30 -5.29 0.35
C MET A 27 2.45 -6.22 -0.03
N VAL A 28 2.40 -7.43 0.51
CA VAL A 28 3.35 -8.50 0.26
C VAL A 28 2.63 -9.78 -0.15
N SER A 29 3.37 -10.74 -0.71
CA SER A 29 2.81 -12.06 -1.03
C SER A 29 2.67 -12.93 0.23
N GLU A 30 1.75 -13.91 0.20
CA GLU A 30 1.62 -14.96 1.24
C GLU A 30 2.99 -15.59 1.60
N ARG A 31 3.79 -15.94 0.59
CA ARG A 31 5.15 -16.48 0.80
C ARG A 31 6.08 -15.51 1.53
N SER A 32 5.99 -14.22 1.24
CA SER A 32 6.86 -13.20 1.84
C SER A 32 6.51 -13.00 3.32
N ILE A 33 5.23 -12.96 3.69
CA ILE A 33 4.85 -12.81 5.09
C ILE A 33 5.22 -14.06 5.91
N ASP A 34 5.09 -15.26 5.33
CA ASP A 34 5.55 -16.50 5.97
C ASP A 34 7.05 -16.45 6.30
N HIS A 35 7.84 -15.92 5.36
CA HIS A 35 9.28 -15.76 5.57
C HIS A 35 9.58 -14.76 6.71
N LEU A 36 8.92 -13.61 6.70
CA LEU A 36 9.07 -12.61 7.75
C LEU A 36 8.67 -13.16 9.13
N ALA A 37 7.56 -13.90 9.21
CA ALA A 37 7.08 -14.53 10.43
C ALA A 37 8.09 -15.53 11.03
N ASN A 38 8.68 -16.37 10.17
CA ASN A 38 9.55 -17.46 10.62
C ASN A 38 10.95 -16.99 11.04
N TYR A 39 11.45 -15.88 10.48
CA TYR A 39 12.85 -15.48 10.66
C TYR A 39 13.05 -14.09 11.27
N TYR A 40 12.04 -13.21 11.23
CA TYR A 40 12.22 -11.79 11.56
C TYR A 40 11.13 -11.22 12.49
N ASN A 41 10.15 -11.99 12.93
CA ASN A 41 9.16 -11.48 13.87
C ASN A 41 9.83 -10.96 15.16
N MET A 42 9.40 -9.79 15.63
CA MET A 42 9.92 -9.08 16.80
C MET A 42 11.41 -8.72 16.73
N SER A 43 11.96 -8.59 15.51
CA SER A 43 13.36 -8.18 15.32
C SER A 43 13.51 -6.68 15.19
N MET A 44 14.64 -6.16 15.69
CA MET A 44 15.02 -4.75 15.61
C MET A 44 15.95 -4.50 14.44
N HIS A 45 15.67 -3.45 13.66
CA HIS A 45 16.42 -3.07 12.46
C HIS A 45 16.86 -1.62 12.55
N HIS A 46 18.18 -1.41 12.52
CA HIS A 46 18.77 -0.08 12.53
C HIS A 46 18.92 0.47 11.11
N TYR A 47 18.41 1.67 10.87
CA TYR A 47 18.56 2.38 9.60
C TYR A 47 19.40 3.65 9.80
N ALA A 48 20.56 3.69 9.15
CA ALA A 48 21.45 4.84 9.16
C ALA A 48 20.94 5.91 8.20
N GLU A 49 20.24 6.90 8.75
CA GLU A 49 19.63 7.97 7.96
C GLU A 49 20.66 9.00 7.47
N PRO A 50 20.70 9.31 6.17
CA PRO A 50 21.58 10.37 5.66
C PRO A 50 21.28 11.71 6.32
N GLY A 51 22.29 12.31 6.96
CA GLY A 51 22.16 13.63 7.60
C GLY A 51 21.66 13.60 9.06
N ARG A 52 21.41 12.43 9.65
CA ARG A 52 21.06 12.30 11.07
C ARG A 52 22.08 11.43 11.80
N ASP A 53 22.77 12.03 12.78
CA ASP A 53 23.63 11.27 13.68
C ASP A 53 22.82 10.29 14.51
N GLY A 54 23.20 9.01 14.45
CA GLY A 54 22.62 7.93 15.25
C GLY A 54 21.44 7.20 14.63
N GLY A 55 21.00 7.53 13.41
CA GLY A 55 19.97 6.76 12.67
C GLY A 55 18.63 6.60 13.41
N ARG A 56 17.90 5.53 13.06
CA ARG A 56 16.64 5.10 13.71
C ARG A 56 16.53 3.59 13.84
N ASP A 57 15.72 3.16 14.80
CA ASP A 57 15.47 1.74 15.03
C ASP A 57 14.00 1.40 14.79
N TYR A 58 13.80 0.35 14.02
CA TYR A 58 12.48 -0.12 13.60
C TYR A 58 12.25 -1.54 14.09
N LEU A 59 11.10 -1.75 14.72
CA LEU A 59 10.61 -3.07 15.10
C LEU A 59 9.80 -3.65 13.93
N LEU A 60 10.12 -4.87 13.51
CA LEU A 60 9.21 -5.66 12.68
C LEU A 60 8.31 -6.50 13.58
N GLU A 61 7.02 -6.19 13.60
CA GLU A 61 6.01 -6.95 14.32
C GLU A 61 5.15 -7.72 13.32
N ILE A 62 5.03 -9.05 13.50
CA ILE A 62 4.10 -9.88 12.73
C ILE A 62 2.91 -10.22 13.61
N ASN A 63 1.71 -9.94 13.10
CA ASN A 63 0.47 -10.26 13.78
C ASN A 63 0.36 -11.79 13.93
N PRO A 64 0.14 -12.34 15.14
CA PRO A 64 0.01 -13.79 15.34
C PRO A 64 -1.07 -14.45 14.47
N HIS A 65 -2.06 -13.69 14.02
CA HIS A 65 -3.16 -14.15 13.17
C HIS A 65 -2.91 -13.90 11.69
N TYR A 66 -1.69 -13.56 11.25
CA TYR A 66 -1.36 -13.28 9.84
C TYR A 66 -1.72 -14.43 8.88
N HIS A 67 -1.91 -15.65 9.36
CA HIS A 67 -2.30 -16.81 8.54
C HIS A 67 -3.82 -16.91 8.29
N VAL A 68 -4.64 -16.10 8.98
CA VAL A 68 -6.10 -16.10 8.79
C VAL A 68 -6.44 -15.62 7.38
N ASP A 69 -7.16 -16.44 6.62
CA ASP A 69 -7.56 -16.20 5.23
C ASP A 69 -9.06 -15.89 5.10
N SER A 70 -9.61 -15.22 6.11
CA SER A 70 -11.02 -14.82 6.19
C SER A 70 -11.16 -13.29 6.25
N THR A 71 -12.24 -12.78 5.67
CA THR A 71 -12.66 -11.36 5.76
C THR A 71 -13.68 -11.13 6.89
N SER A 72 -14.00 -12.17 7.66
CA SER A 72 -15.00 -12.10 8.74
C SER A 72 -14.57 -11.25 9.92
N ASP A 73 -13.26 -11.15 10.18
CA ASP A 73 -12.72 -10.31 11.24
C ASP A 73 -12.37 -8.93 10.67
N THR A 74 -13.31 -7.99 10.83
CA THR A 74 -13.15 -6.61 10.36
C THR A 74 -12.26 -5.76 11.28
N THR A 75 -11.79 -6.31 12.40
CA THR A 75 -10.96 -5.58 13.37
C THR A 75 -9.48 -5.94 13.27
N ASN A 76 -9.16 -7.06 12.60
CA ASN A 76 -7.81 -7.61 12.47
C ASN A 76 -7.44 -7.77 10.99
N VAL A 77 -7.25 -6.63 10.33
CA VAL A 77 -7.03 -6.58 8.87
C VAL A 77 -5.56 -6.43 8.48
N ILE A 78 -4.68 -6.07 9.43
CA ILE A 78 -3.25 -5.84 9.22
C ILE A 78 -2.43 -7.06 9.65
N ASP A 79 -1.54 -7.52 8.77
CA ASP A 79 -0.78 -8.75 8.96
C ASP A 79 0.60 -8.52 9.61
N ALA A 80 1.19 -7.35 9.39
CA ALA A 80 2.44 -6.96 10.02
C ALA A 80 2.62 -5.45 10.03
N ARG A 81 3.56 -4.98 10.85
CA ARG A 81 3.96 -3.59 10.92
C ARG A 81 5.48 -3.44 10.99
N TRP A 82 5.98 -2.45 10.27
CA TRP A 82 7.22 -1.79 10.65
C TRP A 82 6.90 -0.63 11.58
N ILE A 83 7.52 -0.57 12.75
CA ILE A 83 7.23 0.45 13.76
C ILE A 83 8.52 1.18 14.09
N CYS A 84 8.57 2.50 13.85
CA CYS A 84 9.65 3.33 14.34
C CYS A 84 9.57 3.42 15.87
N THR A 85 10.55 2.88 16.56
CA THR A 85 10.52 2.81 18.04
C THR A 85 10.70 4.16 18.72
N GLN A 86 11.25 5.16 18.02
CA GLN A 86 11.43 6.51 18.55
C GLN A 86 10.16 7.36 18.44
N THR A 87 9.35 7.18 17.39
CA THR A 87 8.21 8.07 17.08
C THR A 87 6.85 7.37 17.21
N GLY A 88 6.83 6.05 17.12
CA GLY A 88 5.60 5.24 17.07
C GLY A 88 4.89 5.27 15.71
N LEU A 89 5.46 5.94 14.70
CA LEU A 89 4.96 5.89 13.33
C LEU A 89 5.17 4.48 12.75
N PHE A 90 4.24 4.03 11.91
CA PHE A 90 4.23 2.68 11.40
C PHE A 90 3.84 2.57 9.92
N ILE A 91 4.25 1.46 9.31
CA ILE A 91 3.85 1.04 7.98
C ILE A 91 3.01 -0.22 8.14
N ASP A 92 1.80 -0.18 7.62
CA ASP A 92 0.89 -1.32 7.61
C ASP A 92 1.23 -2.24 6.43
N ILE A 93 1.38 -3.53 6.75
CA ILE A 93 1.65 -4.59 5.77
C ILE A 93 0.42 -5.50 5.71
N THR A 94 -0.20 -5.56 4.54
CA THR A 94 -1.25 -6.52 4.22
C THR A 94 -0.70 -7.63 3.31
N THR A 95 -1.31 -8.82 3.39
CA THR A 95 -0.85 -9.97 2.62
C THR A 95 -1.85 -10.34 1.53
N LEU A 96 -1.41 -10.29 0.27
CA LEU A 96 -2.14 -10.84 -0.86
C LEU A 96 -2.12 -12.37 -0.82
N ARG A 97 -3.31 -12.98 -0.78
CA ARG A 97 -3.50 -14.43 -0.71
C ARG A 97 -4.40 -14.91 -1.83
N ARG A 98 -4.37 -16.21 -2.10
CA ARG A 98 -5.34 -16.84 -3.01
C ARG A 98 -6.71 -16.86 -2.35
N ASN A 99 -7.75 -16.48 -3.09
CA ASN A 99 -9.12 -16.64 -2.63
C ASN A 99 -9.60 -18.07 -2.93
N ARG A 100 -9.25 -19.01 -2.04
CA ARG A 100 -9.55 -20.44 -2.20
C ARG A 100 -11.05 -20.69 -2.42
N THR A 101 -11.91 -19.99 -1.67
CA THR A 101 -13.37 -20.09 -1.80
C THR A 101 -13.87 -19.68 -3.19
N ALA A 102 -13.31 -18.62 -3.79
CA ALA A 102 -13.68 -18.18 -5.14
C ALA A 102 -13.09 -19.10 -6.22
N GLN A 103 -11.84 -19.57 -6.03
CA GLN A 103 -11.18 -20.50 -6.94
C GLN A 103 -11.91 -21.85 -6.99
N GLU A 104 -12.38 -22.37 -5.85
CA GLU A 104 -13.21 -23.59 -5.78
C GLU A 104 -14.54 -23.44 -6.54
N LYS A 105 -15.04 -22.21 -6.67
CA LYS A 105 -16.23 -21.86 -7.47
C LYS A 105 -15.91 -21.60 -8.95
N GLY A 106 -14.67 -21.81 -9.37
CA GLY A 106 -14.23 -21.70 -10.76
C GLY A 106 -13.72 -20.30 -11.16
N VAL A 107 -13.52 -19.39 -10.21
CA VAL A 107 -12.91 -18.08 -10.49
C VAL A 107 -11.39 -18.22 -10.40
N ASP A 108 -10.79 -18.67 -11.51
CA ASP A 108 -9.33 -18.82 -11.59
C ASP A 108 -8.62 -17.47 -11.42
N GLY A 109 -7.46 -17.49 -10.76
CA GLY A 109 -6.69 -16.29 -10.46
C GLY A 109 -7.31 -15.37 -9.39
N ALA A 110 -8.41 -15.74 -8.74
CA ALA A 110 -9.00 -14.93 -7.67
C ALA A 110 -8.08 -14.82 -6.46
N MET A 111 -7.86 -13.59 -6.01
CA MET A 111 -7.02 -13.22 -4.88
C MET A 111 -7.82 -12.41 -3.86
N MET A 112 -7.33 -12.33 -2.63
CA MET A 112 -7.96 -11.59 -1.55
C MET A 112 -6.96 -11.13 -0.50
N VAL A 113 -7.45 -10.26 0.37
CA VAL A 113 -6.82 -9.73 1.58
C VAL A 113 -7.86 -9.70 2.70
N LYS A 114 -7.44 -9.51 3.96
CA LYS A 114 -8.33 -9.61 5.13
C LYS A 114 -9.31 -8.45 5.27
N ASP A 115 -8.97 -7.29 4.73
CA ASP A 115 -9.77 -6.07 4.78
C ASP A 115 -11.01 -6.09 3.87
N ASN A 116 -11.37 -7.27 3.35
CA ASN A 116 -12.50 -7.52 2.47
C ASN A 116 -12.32 -7.05 1.00
N HIS A 117 -11.11 -6.64 0.61
CA HIS A 117 -10.79 -6.42 -0.81
C HIS A 117 -10.46 -7.72 -1.55
N HIS A 118 -10.87 -7.76 -2.82
CA HIS A 118 -10.74 -8.89 -3.72
C HIS A 118 -10.06 -8.42 -5.00
N TYR A 119 -9.22 -9.25 -5.59
CA TYR A 119 -8.44 -8.89 -6.77
C TYR A 119 -8.35 -10.07 -7.73
N MET A 120 -8.04 -9.82 -9.01
CA MET A 120 -7.49 -10.85 -9.87
C MET A 120 -5.96 -10.80 -9.87
N TYR A 121 -5.34 -11.95 -10.10
CA TYR A 121 -3.89 -12.05 -10.23
C TYR A 121 -3.34 -11.06 -11.28
N ASP A 122 -3.99 -10.96 -12.43
CA ASP A 122 -3.58 -10.11 -13.55
C ASP A 122 -3.80 -8.60 -13.29
N ASP A 123 -4.62 -8.24 -12.30
CA ASP A 123 -4.79 -6.84 -11.88
C ASP A 123 -3.56 -6.38 -11.05
N ILE A 124 -2.95 -7.31 -10.32
CA ILE A 124 -1.77 -7.04 -9.50
C ILE A 124 -0.49 -7.18 -10.31
N PHE A 125 -0.33 -8.28 -11.05
CA PHE A 125 0.92 -8.65 -11.70
C PHE A 125 0.86 -8.49 -13.24
N PRO A 126 1.98 -8.14 -13.90
CA PRO A 126 3.28 -7.81 -13.31
C PRO A 126 3.28 -6.43 -12.64
N LEU A 127 4.03 -6.31 -11.55
CA LEU A 127 4.21 -5.05 -10.86
C LEU A 127 4.96 -4.03 -11.73
N ARG A 128 4.64 -2.75 -11.56
CA ARG A 128 5.27 -1.63 -12.28
C ARG A 128 6.26 -0.91 -11.37
N GLU A 129 7.50 -0.81 -11.81
CA GLU A 129 8.56 -0.03 -11.13
C GLU A 129 8.27 1.48 -11.23
N THR A 130 8.48 2.21 -10.14
CA THR A 130 8.21 3.65 -10.02
C THR A 130 8.96 4.25 -8.83
N THR A 131 8.79 5.54 -8.60
CA THR A 131 9.12 6.19 -7.32
C THR A 131 7.86 6.60 -6.57
N PHE A 132 7.99 6.72 -5.25
CA PHE A 132 7.07 7.39 -4.34
C PHE A 132 7.94 8.18 -3.34
N GLU A 133 7.71 9.48 -3.20
CA GLU A 133 8.52 10.42 -2.38
C GLU A 133 10.03 10.31 -2.62
N GLY A 134 10.38 10.15 -3.90
CA GLY A 134 11.77 10.01 -4.35
C GLY A 134 12.40 8.64 -4.05
N VAL A 135 11.66 7.69 -3.49
CA VAL A 135 12.11 6.33 -3.17
C VAL A 135 11.61 5.35 -4.22
N ASN A 136 12.50 4.47 -4.71
CA ASN A 136 12.11 3.39 -5.62
C ASN A 136 11.10 2.44 -4.96
N THR A 137 10.07 2.08 -5.71
CA THR A 137 8.99 1.21 -5.26
C THR A 137 8.29 0.55 -6.46
N ARG A 138 7.29 -0.27 -6.16
CA ARG A 138 6.43 -0.93 -7.13
C ARG A 138 4.96 -0.62 -6.87
N VAL A 139 4.15 -0.68 -7.91
CA VAL A 139 2.69 -0.60 -7.84
C VAL A 139 2.04 -1.72 -8.67
N PRO A 140 0.76 -2.05 -8.43
CA PRO A 140 0.01 -3.02 -9.23
C PRO A 140 -0.07 -2.68 -10.72
N PHE A 141 -0.35 -3.68 -11.56
CA PHE A 141 -0.55 -3.49 -12.99
C PHE A 141 -1.77 -2.60 -13.30
N ALA A 142 -2.94 -2.93 -12.75
CA ALA A 142 -4.22 -2.26 -13.00
C ALA A 142 -4.56 -1.23 -11.90
N TYR A 143 -3.57 -0.49 -11.40
CA TYR A 143 -3.72 0.41 -10.23
C TYR A 143 -4.92 1.36 -10.30
N SER A 144 -5.32 1.84 -11.49
CA SER A 144 -6.45 2.76 -11.62
C SER A 144 -7.77 2.06 -11.32
N ASP A 145 -7.93 0.84 -11.81
CA ASP A 145 -9.16 0.07 -11.63
C ASP A 145 -9.29 -0.35 -10.15
N LEU A 146 -8.17 -0.76 -9.54
CA LEU A 146 -8.10 -1.06 -8.10
C LEU A 146 -8.50 0.15 -7.24
N LEU A 147 -7.96 1.34 -7.52
CA LEU A 147 -8.32 2.55 -6.78
C LEU A 147 -9.78 2.98 -7.00
N VAL A 148 -10.32 2.76 -8.20
CA VAL A 148 -11.74 3.04 -8.50
C VAL A 148 -12.65 2.07 -7.77
N GLU A 149 -12.28 0.80 -7.69
CA GLU A 149 -13.03 -0.20 -6.92
C GLU A 149 -13.05 0.14 -5.43
N GLU A 150 -11.90 0.56 -4.88
CA GLU A 150 -11.75 0.85 -3.45
C GLU A 150 -12.36 2.20 -3.03
N TYR A 151 -12.06 3.28 -3.76
CA TYR A 151 -12.42 4.65 -3.36
C TYR A 151 -13.44 5.33 -4.27
N GLY A 152 -13.86 4.68 -5.35
CA GLY A 152 -14.74 5.23 -6.37
C GLY A 152 -14.03 6.17 -7.37
N PRO A 153 -14.65 6.45 -8.52
CA PRO A 153 -14.04 7.26 -9.59
C PRO A 153 -13.78 8.72 -9.19
N ALA A 154 -14.46 9.22 -8.17
CA ALA A 154 -14.25 10.56 -7.64
C ALA A 154 -12.89 10.70 -6.93
N ALA A 155 -12.32 9.62 -6.39
CA ALA A 155 -11.02 9.67 -5.71
C ALA A 155 -9.87 10.06 -6.65
N LEU A 156 -10.03 9.76 -7.94
CA LEU A 156 -9.03 10.02 -8.98
C LEU A 156 -9.24 11.37 -9.71
N SER A 157 -10.31 12.11 -9.38
CA SER A 157 -10.69 13.31 -10.11
C SER A 157 -11.13 14.49 -9.24
N LYS A 158 -11.61 14.25 -8.02
CA LYS A 158 -12.09 15.30 -7.12
C LYS A 158 -10.92 16.09 -6.56
N THR A 159 -10.85 17.38 -6.89
CA THR A 159 -9.76 18.28 -6.51
C THR A 159 -9.91 18.93 -5.14
N THR A 160 -10.84 18.46 -4.31
CA THR A 160 -11.04 18.93 -2.93
C THR A 160 -11.36 17.77 -2.00
N HIS A 161 -10.58 17.62 -0.94
CA HIS A 161 -10.72 16.54 0.05
C HIS A 161 -10.00 16.93 1.35
N GLU A 162 -10.49 16.49 2.51
CA GLU A 162 -9.86 16.69 3.82
C GLU A 162 -9.26 18.10 4.07
N ASN A 163 -10.01 19.17 3.80
CA ASN A 163 -9.55 20.58 3.92
C ASN A 163 -8.35 20.96 3.03
N HIS A 164 -8.12 20.25 1.94
CA HIS A 164 -7.12 20.55 0.93
C HIS A 164 -7.77 20.73 -0.44
N ARG A 165 -7.05 21.43 -1.32
CA ARG A 165 -7.37 21.53 -2.74
C ARG A 165 -6.17 21.09 -3.57
N TRP A 166 -6.45 20.43 -4.69
CA TRP A 166 -5.44 20.12 -5.68
C TRP A 166 -5.07 21.38 -6.47
N ASP A 167 -3.79 21.73 -6.48
CA ASP A 167 -3.21 22.75 -7.33
C ASP A 167 -2.69 22.09 -8.61
N THR A 168 -3.36 22.35 -9.73
CA THR A 168 -3.03 21.74 -11.02
C THR A 168 -1.73 22.26 -11.63
N VAL A 169 -1.24 23.42 -11.20
CA VAL A 169 0.03 23.98 -11.69
C VAL A 169 1.20 23.36 -10.93
N LYS A 170 1.08 23.24 -9.61
CA LYS A 170 2.10 22.62 -8.77
C LYS A 170 2.06 21.11 -8.77
N GLN A 171 0.94 20.51 -9.16
CA GLN A 171 0.65 19.08 -8.98
C GLN A 171 0.77 18.69 -7.50
N GLU A 172 0.16 19.48 -6.63
CA GLU A 172 0.25 19.32 -5.18
C GLU A 172 -1.08 19.60 -4.50
N TRP A 173 -1.34 18.89 -3.41
CA TRP A 173 -2.44 19.19 -2.51
C TRP A 173 -2.06 20.30 -1.52
N ILE A 174 -2.78 21.42 -1.56
CA ILE A 174 -2.53 22.60 -0.73
C ILE A 174 -3.65 22.75 0.31
N PRO A 175 -3.34 23.04 1.58
CA PRO A 175 -4.35 23.33 2.60
C PRO A 175 -5.27 24.50 2.21
N LEU A 176 -6.57 24.36 2.40
CA LEU A 176 -7.57 25.41 2.19
C LEU A 176 -7.53 26.49 3.28
N ARG A 177 -6.99 26.16 4.47
CA ARG A 177 -6.78 27.11 5.56
C ARG A 177 -5.33 27.63 5.51
N SER A 178 -5.11 28.77 4.87
CA SER A 178 -3.96 29.60 5.24
C SER A 178 -4.21 30.15 6.64
N VAL A 179 -3.34 29.81 7.60
CA VAL A 179 -3.17 30.58 8.84
C VAL A 179 -3.00 32.06 8.43
N PRO A 180 -3.68 33.03 9.08
CA PRO A 180 -3.44 34.44 8.80
C PRO A 180 -1.94 34.71 8.92
N GLN A 181 -1.35 35.28 7.88
CA GLN A 181 0.06 35.67 7.91
C GLN A 181 0.25 36.62 9.10
N LEU A 182 0.87 36.13 10.18
CA LEU A 182 1.39 37.03 11.20
C LEU A 182 2.42 37.93 10.49
N PRO A 183 2.42 39.24 10.78
CA PRO A 183 3.36 40.16 10.16
C PRO A 183 4.78 39.65 10.41
N VAL A 184 5.57 39.57 9.34
CA VAL A 184 7.00 39.24 9.40
C VAL A 184 7.66 40.30 10.26
N SER A 185 7.95 39.93 11.51
CA SER A 185 8.85 40.67 12.38
C SER A 185 10.26 40.20 12.05
N ASP A 186 11.16 41.14 11.72
CA ASP A 186 12.59 40.93 11.39
C ASP A 186 13.43 40.36 12.56
N HIS A 187 12.79 39.72 13.53
CA HIS A 187 13.44 38.99 14.61
C HIS A 187 13.20 37.50 14.40
N VAL A 188 14.14 36.85 13.73
CA VAL A 188 14.30 35.40 13.75
C VAL A 188 14.76 35.03 15.16
N GLN A 189 13.82 34.90 16.10
CA GLN A 189 14.03 33.99 17.22
C GLN A 189 13.84 32.59 16.65
N GLU A 190 14.94 31.83 16.57
CA GLU A 190 14.87 30.39 16.34
C GLU A 190 13.90 29.80 17.36
N LEU A 191 12.71 29.43 16.89
CA LEU A 191 11.82 28.59 17.69
C LEU A 191 12.57 27.26 17.87
N PRO A 192 12.79 26.80 19.11
CA PRO A 192 13.54 25.58 19.34
C PRO A 192 12.88 24.44 18.57
N TYR A 193 13.66 23.76 17.74
CA TYR A 193 13.26 22.51 17.07
C TYR A 193 12.74 21.54 18.14
N ASN A 194 11.43 21.42 18.21
CA ASN A 194 10.78 20.60 19.21
C ASN A 194 10.87 19.13 18.77
N ARG A 195 11.84 18.40 19.33
CA ARG A 195 12.04 16.96 19.10
C ARG A 195 10.80 16.11 19.43
N ASP A 196 9.84 16.66 20.19
CA ASP A 196 8.61 15.97 20.61
C ASP A 196 7.40 16.21 19.68
N ALA A 197 7.58 16.92 18.56
CA ALA A 197 6.48 17.33 17.67
C ALA A 197 6.26 16.43 16.44
N CYS A 198 6.88 15.24 16.39
CA CYS A 198 6.66 14.30 15.30
C CYS A 198 5.31 13.56 15.48
N ARG A 199 4.21 14.25 15.17
CA ARG A 199 2.83 13.72 15.21
C ARG A 199 2.22 13.48 13.82
N ASP A 200 2.88 13.94 12.76
CA ASP A 200 2.42 13.86 11.37
C ASP A 200 3.58 13.33 10.51
N PHE A 201 3.30 12.26 9.76
CA PHE A 201 4.24 11.55 8.90
C PHE A 201 5.05 12.49 8.01
N ARG A 202 4.44 13.57 7.49
CA ARG A 202 5.06 14.47 6.51
C ARG A 202 5.77 15.67 7.13
N THR A 203 5.50 15.99 8.40
CA THR A 203 6.22 17.06 9.13
C THR A 203 7.37 16.53 9.97
N CYS A 204 7.43 15.22 10.19
CA CYS A 204 8.64 14.59 10.65
C CYS A 204 9.64 14.62 9.49
N ASP A 205 10.88 15.05 9.73
CA ASP A 205 12.01 14.94 8.78
C ASP A 205 12.35 13.46 8.40
N ASP A 206 11.40 12.55 8.58
CA ASP A 206 11.52 11.10 8.73
C ASP A 206 10.73 10.34 7.66
N PHE A 207 9.88 11.04 6.88
CA PHE A 207 8.97 10.45 5.90
C PHE A 207 9.72 9.57 4.89
N ALA A 208 10.79 10.11 4.30
CA ALA A 208 11.58 9.42 3.28
C ALA A 208 12.22 8.11 3.79
N ASN A 209 12.55 8.03 5.09
CA ASN A 209 13.17 6.85 5.68
C ASN A 209 12.15 5.78 6.08
N HIS A 210 10.99 6.19 6.59
CA HIS A 210 9.84 5.29 6.73
C HIS A 210 9.49 4.66 5.39
N LEU A 211 9.42 5.49 4.34
CA LEU A 211 9.06 4.98 3.05
C LEU A 211 10.12 4.03 2.46
N ARG A 212 11.41 4.29 2.64
CA ARG A 212 12.48 3.35 2.24
C ARG A 212 12.37 1.99 2.91
N LEU A 213 11.89 1.92 4.15
CA LEU A 213 11.65 0.64 4.82
C LEU A 213 10.35 -0.01 4.32
N ALA A 214 9.32 0.79 4.06
CA ALA A 214 8.05 0.33 3.51
C ALA A 214 8.23 -0.31 2.13
N THR A 215 8.89 0.38 1.21
CA THR A 215 9.00 -0.04 -0.19
C THR A 215 9.98 -1.21 -0.36
N ASN A 216 10.95 -1.33 0.55
CA ASN A 216 11.90 -2.45 0.59
C ASN A 216 11.53 -3.55 1.57
N ALA A 217 10.35 -3.55 2.21
CA ALA A 217 10.01 -4.52 3.25
C ALA A 217 10.17 -6.00 2.80
N ALA A 218 9.88 -6.32 1.53
CA ALA A 218 10.15 -7.65 0.96
C ALA A 218 11.56 -7.79 0.37
N GLU A 219 12.21 -6.71 -0.08
CA GLU A 219 13.60 -6.79 -0.52
C GLU A 219 14.54 -7.02 0.67
N MET A 220 14.18 -6.52 1.86
CA MET A 220 14.77 -6.88 3.14
C MET A 220 14.55 -8.37 3.45
N ALA A 221 13.37 -8.93 3.16
CA ALA A 221 13.10 -10.37 3.30
C ALA A 221 13.91 -11.25 2.32
N GLU A 222 14.21 -10.75 1.12
CA GLU A 222 14.95 -11.49 0.07
C GLU A 222 16.48 -11.35 0.19
N HIS A 223 16.99 -10.24 0.77
CA HIS A 223 18.43 -9.95 0.89
C HIS A 223 18.98 -10.06 2.30
N MET A 224 18.14 -10.19 3.34
CA MET A 224 18.63 -10.49 4.68
C MET A 224 18.88 -12.00 4.80
N PRO A 225 20.07 -12.43 5.24
CA PRO A 225 20.27 -13.83 5.60
C PRO A 225 19.35 -14.17 6.78
N PRO A 226 18.78 -15.39 6.83
CA PRO A 226 17.96 -15.81 7.96
C PRO A 226 18.71 -15.54 9.26
N GLN A 227 18.06 -14.87 10.22
CA GLN A 227 18.67 -14.64 11.53
C GLN A 227 18.99 -16.00 12.16
N PRO A 228 20.16 -16.16 12.81
CA PRO A 228 20.45 -17.38 13.54
C PRO A 228 19.33 -17.59 14.55
N VAL A 229 18.68 -18.75 14.49
CA VAL A 229 17.55 -19.10 15.35
C VAL A 229 18.04 -19.07 16.80
N GLY A 230 17.80 -17.96 17.49
CA GLY A 230 17.97 -17.87 18.93
C GLY A 230 16.97 -18.83 19.56
N ALA A 231 17.43 -19.69 20.47
CA ALA A 231 16.59 -20.66 21.16
C ALA A 231 15.41 -19.96 21.86
N GLY A 232 14.25 -19.89 21.21
CA GLY A 232 13.14 -19.11 21.74
C GLY A 232 11.93 -18.89 20.84
N ALA A 233 11.48 -19.89 20.07
CA ALA A 233 10.08 -20.02 19.65
C ALA A 233 9.84 -21.44 19.12
N GLY A 234 8.86 -22.14 19.67
CA GLY A 234 8.52 -23.51 19.31
C GLY A 234 8.06 -23.59 17.85
N ALA A 235 8.71 -24.45 17.08
CA ALA A 235 8.33 -24.76 15.71
C ALA A 235 6.94 -25.42 15.66
N ALA A 236 5.98 -24.76 15.00
CA ALA A 236 4.80 -25.43 14.48
C ALA A 236 5.17 -26.01 13.11
N SER A 237 5.21 -27.34 13.02
CA SER A 237 5.43 -28.06 11.78
C SER A 237 4.10 -28.24 11.06
N GLY A 238 3.95 -27.58 9.91
CA GLY A 238 2.91 -27.85 8.92
C GLY A 238 3.58 -28.03 7.57
N ALA A 239 3.81 -29.28 7.20
CA ALA A 239 4.24 -29.63 5.85
C ALA A 239 3.01 -29.61 4.94
N ASP A 240 3.08 -28.91 3.81
CA ASP A 240 2.29 -29.28 2.63
C ASP A 240 3.00 -28.87 1.33
N GLY A 241 2.92 -29.77 0.36
CA GLY A 241 3.72 -29.77 -0.86
C GLY A 241 3.37 -28.63 -1.81
N HIS A 242 4.38 -27.82 -2.14
CA HIS A 242 4.33 -26.89 -3.26
C HIS A 242 4.76 -27.59 -4.54
N SER A 243 3.80 -27.97 -5.39
CA SER A 243 4.06 -28.22 -6.81
C SER A 243 4.26 -26.87 -7.51
N GLY A 244 5.48 -26.64 -7.99
CA GLY A 244 5.83 -25.44 -8.74
C GLY A 244 5.19 -25.42 -10.13
N TRP A 245 4.66 -24.27 -10.52
CA TRP A 245 4.32 -23.98 -11.91
C TRP A 245 5.26 -22.90 -12.44
N GLY A 246 5.94 -23.23 -13.54
CA GLY A 246 6.77 -22.29 -14.30
C GLY A 246 5.92 -21.27 -15.07
N PRO A 247 6.54 -20.23 -15.65
CA PRO A 247 5.82 -19.08 -16.20
C PRO A 247 5.04 -19.48 -17.46
N ALA A 248 3.72 -19.26 -17.43
CA ALA A 248 2.89 -19.27 -18.63
C ALA A 248 3.10 -17.96 -19.41
N GLN A 249 3.31 -18.06 -20.72
CA GLN A 249 3.43 -16.89 -21.59
C GLN A 249 2.05 -16.25 -21.82
N PRO A 250 1.92 -14.91 -21.71
CA PRO A 250 0.65 -14.25 -22.01
C PRO A 250 0.40 -14.23 -23.53
N GLY A 251 -0.72 -14.84 -23.93
CA GLY A 251 -1.30 -14.70 -25.26
C GLY A 251 -1.78 -13.27 -25.46
N ARG A 252 -1.24 -12.61 -26.50
CA ARG A 252 -1.63 -11.25 -26.89
C ARG A 252 -3.10 -11.19 -27.32
N SER A 253 -3.88 -10.32 -26.68
CA SER A 253 -4.96 -9.59 -27.33
C SER A 253 -4.73 -8.10 -27.09
N GLY A 254 -4.77 -7.32 -28.17
CA GLY A 254 -4.39 -5.92 -28.18
C GLY A 254 -5.36 -5.05 -27.39
N VAL A 255 -4.99 -4.72 -26.15
CA VAL A 255 -5.59 -3.61 -25.40
C VAL A 255 -4.69 -2.39 -25.62
N ARG A 256 -5.25 -1.35 -26.23
CA ARG A 256 -4.57 -0.06 -26.41
C ARG A 256 -4.31 0.54 -25.03
N GLU A 257 -3.05 0.91 -24.77
CA GLU A 257 -2.65 1.70 -23.61
C GLU A 257 -3.48 2.99 -23.51
N PRO A 258 -4.16 3.26 -22.37
CA PRO A 258 -4.61 4.60 -22.07
C PRO A 258 -3.39 5.46 -21.71
N PRO A 259 -3.26 6.68 -22.25
CA PRO A 259 -2.13 7.54 -21.94
C PRO A 259 -2.16 7.98 -20.48
N LEU A 260 -0.98 8.05 -19.85
CA LEU A 260 -0.79 8.82 -18.62
C LEU A 260 -1.36 10.23 -18.84
N PRO A 261 -2.09 10.81 -17.87
CA PRO A 261 -2.62 12.16 -18.01
C PRO A 261 -1.47 13.14 -18.21
N GLN A 262 -1.28 13.54 -19.46
CA GLN A 262 -0.52 14.75 -19.78
C GLN A 262 -1.47 15.93 -19.56
N GLY A 263 -0.93 17.03 -19.02
CA GLY A 263 -1.67 18.27 -18.83
C GLY A 263 -2.39 18.76 -20.10
N PRO A 264 -3.26 19.75 -19.94
CA PRO A 264 -4.67 19.68 -20.32
C PRO A 264 -4.89 19.55 -21.83
N GLY A 265 -5.76 18.62 -22.22
CA GLY A 265 -6.31 18.56 -23.57
C GLY A 265 -7.11 17.29 -23.86
N ALA A 266 -8.43 17.42 -23.76
CA ALA A 266 -9.48 16.54 -24.30
C ALA A 266 -9.75 15.18 -23.62
N ASP A 267 -11.01 15.05 -23.19
CA ASP A 267 -11.73 13.89 -22.70
C ASP A 267 -11.82 12.76 -23.75
N PRO A 268 -11.23 11.58 -23.50
CA PRO A 268 -11.62 10.35 -24.18
C PRO A 268 -12.54 9.55 -23.25
N GLY A 269 -13.80 9.42 -23.66
CA GLY A 269 -14.87 8.81 -22.86
C GLY A 269 -14.49 7.51 -22.16
N LEU A 270 -14.99 7.40 -20.93
CA LEU A 270 -14.84 6.27 -20.00
C LEU A 270 -15.09 4.91 -20.69
N PRO A 271 -14.14 3.95 -20.62
CA PRO A 271 -14.47 2.55 -20.87
C PRO A 271 -15.35 2.02 -19.74
N THR A 272 -16.36 1.25 -20.12
CA THR A 272 -17.31 0.59 -19.21
C THR A 272 -16.60 -0.38 -18.26
N ALA A 273 -16.78 -0.17 -16.96
CA ALA A 273 -16.32 -1.06 -15.90
C ALA A 273 -17.06 -2.42 -15.97
N HIS A 274 -16.31 -3.51 -15.89
CA HIS A 274 -16.87 -4.81 -15.56
C HIS A 274 -17.12 -4.85 -14.05
N VAL A 275 -18.37 -4.61 -13.64
CA VAL A 275 -18.82 -4.82 -12.26
C VAL A 275 -18.93 -6.32 -12.02
N TYR A 276 -18.02 -6.90 -11.23
CA TYR A 276 -18.21 -8.24 -10.68
C TYR A 276 -19.22 -8.16 -9.53
N GLY A 277 -20.35 -8.87 -9.63
CA GLY A 277 -21.23 -9.10 -8.47
C GLY A 277 -22.72 -8.77 -8.57
N GLN A 278 -23.33 -8.64 -9.76
CA GLN A 278 -24.79 -8.80 -9.86
C GLN A 278 -25.15 -10.19 -10.40
N ALA A 279 -25.78 -10.99 -9.54
CA ALA A 279 -26.49 -12.20 -9.95
C ALA A 279 -27.57 -11.84 -10.99
N PRO A 280 -27.80 -12.67 -12.03
CA PRO A 280 -28.88 -12.41 -12.96
C PRO A 280 -30.23 -12.57 -12.25
N ASP A 281 -31.00 -11.48 -12.20
CA ASP A 281 -32.37 -11.46 -11.70
C ASP A 281 -33.27 -12.24 -12.69
N THR A 282 -33.47 -13.53 -12.43
CA THR A 282 -34.48 -14.33 -13.14
C THR A 282 -35.86 -14.05 -12.56
N THR A 283 -36.54 -13.03 -13.08
CA THR A 283 -37.99 -12.89 -12.95
C THR A 283 -38.64 -12.84 -14.33
N THR A 284 -38.88 -14.04 -14.90
CA THR A 284 -39.83 -14.21 -15.99
C THR A 284 -41.25 -14.00 -15.46
N ARG A 285 -41.83 -12.83 -15.74
CA ARG A 285 -43.26 -12.55 -15.57
C ARG A 285 -43.99 -12.87 -16.87
N THR A 286 -44.67 -13.99 -16.92
CA THR A 286 -45.76 -14.23 -17.89
C THR A 286 -47.08 -14.34 -17.14
N ALA A 287 -47.96 -13.37 -17.39
CA ALA A 287 -49.40 -13.44 -17.15
C ALA A 287 -50.09 -13.91 -18.46
N PRO A 288 -51.37 -14.32 -18.48
CA PRO A 288 -52.50 -13.83 -17.68
C PRO A 288 -52.85 -14.69 -16.46
#